data_AF-A0A7C7K258-F1
#
_entry.id   AF-A0A7C7K258-F1
#
_cell.length_a   1.000
_cell.length_b   1.000
_cell.length_c   1.000
_cell.angle_alpha   90.00
_cell.angle_beta   90.00
_cell.angle_gamma   90.00
#
_symmetry.space_group_name_H-M   'P 1'
#
loop_
_entity.id
_entity.type
_entity.pdbx_description
1 polymer ?
#
loop_
_entity_poly.entity_id
_entity_poly.type
_entity_poly.pdbx_seq_one_letter_code
_entity_poly.pdbx_strand_id
1 'polypeptide(L)'
;MNNILLSATAIADTIANLFRGMGDVMRGWMLAIPMSVAKGVFIVYFLLLIYWIIKLPENEVTLSLEGGKTIHLRPYALTSLAIIIVIYLVF
;
A
#
# COMPACT_ATOMS: atom_id res chain seq x y z
N MET A 1 -12.51 -39.86 26.70
CA MET A 1 -12.80 -38.63 25.93
C MET A 1 -11.97 -37.41 26.37
N ASN A 2 -10.90 -37.58 27.16
CA ASN A 2 -10.11 -36.46 27.72
C ASN A 2 -8.81 -36.18 26.95
N ASN A 3 -8.15 -37.22 26.41
CA ASN A 3 -6.86 -37.07 25.72
C ASN A 3 -6.97 -36.40 24.34
N ILE A 4 -8.09 -36.58 23.64
CA ILE A 4 -8.30 -35.98 22.31
C ILE A 4 -8.53 -34.46 22.45
N LEU A 5 -9.29 -34.02 23.45
CA LEU A 5 -9.52 -32.59 23.74
C LEU A 5 -8.24 -31.87 24.20
N LEU A 6 -7.38 -32.54 24.98
CA LEU A 6 -6.05 -32.05 25.36
C LEU A 6 -5.09 -31.97 24.15
N SER A 7 -5.18 -32.93 23.23
CA SER A 7 -4.36 -32.90 21.99
C SER A 7 -4.81 -31.80 21.04
N ALA A 8 -6.13 -31.55 20.94
CA ALA A 8 -6.68 -30.50 20.08
C ALA A 8 -6.34 -29.10 20.61
N THR A 9 -6.38 -28.90 21.93
CA THR A 9 -5.91 -27.65 22.56
C THR A 9 -4.40 -27.48 22.41
N ALA A 10 -3.61 -28.53 22.62
CA ALA A 10 -2.15 -28.46 22.41
C ALA A 10 -1.77 -28.13 20.95
N ILE A 11 -2.49 -28.68 19.96
CA ILE A 11 -2.30 -28.34 18.54
C ILE A 11 -2.74 -26.89 18.28
N ALA A 12 -3.87 -26.46 18.81
CA ALA A 12 -4.34 -25.08 18.67
C ALA A 12 -3.36 -24.07 19.29
N ASP A 13 -2.81 -24.36 20.46
CA ASP A 13 -1.81 -23.53 21.14
C ASP A 13 -0.49 -23.50 20.36
N THR A 14 -0.08 -24.62 19.78
CA THR A 14 1.12 -24.69 18.93
C THR A 14 0.96 -23.82 17.67
N ILE A 15 -0.20 -23.91 17.01
CA ILE A 15 -0.53 -23.09 15.85
C ILE A 15 -0.61 -21.60 16.23
N ALA A 16 -1.28 -21.28 17.35
CA ALA A 16 -1.39 -19.91 17.84
C ALA A 16 -0.02 -19.30 18.17
N ASN A 17 0.87 -20.07 18.79
CA ASN A 17 2.23 -19.63 19.11
C ASN A 17 3.09 -19.44 17.86
N LEU A 18 2.93 -20.27 16.84
CA LEU A 18 3.61 -20.09 15.55
C LEU A 18 3.17 -18.78 14.87
N PHE A 19 1.87 -18.53 14.77
CA PHE A 19 1.33 -17.30 14.19
C PHE A 19 1.68 -16.06 15.01
N ARG A 20 1.72 -16.18 16.34
CA ARG A 20 2.17 -15.09 17.22
C ARG A 20 3.64 -14.77 17.00
N GLY A 21 4.51 -15.79 16.92
CA GLY A 21 5.92 -15.61 16.60
C GLY A 21 6.14 -14.96 15.24
N MET A 22 5.40 -15.38 14.20
CA MET A 22 5.44 -14.72 12.90
C MET A 22 4.95 -13.27 12.95
N GLY A 23 3.87 -13.00 13.70
CA GLY A 23 3.36 -11.65 13.92
C GLY A 23 4.37 -10.74 14.61
N ASP A 24 5.09 -11.26 15.60
CA ASP A 24 6.14 -10.52 16.31
C ASP A 24 7.35 -10.23 15.42
N VAL A 25 7.73 -11.14 14.52
CA VAL A 25 8.77 -10.90 13.51
C VAL A 25 8.35 -9.79 12.55
N MET A 26 7.12 -9.85 12.03
CA MET A 26 6.60 -8.80 11.13
C MET A 26 6.53 -7.44 11.84
N ARG A 27 6.11 -7.42 13.11
CA ARG A 27 6.10 -6.21 13.93
C ARG A 27 7.53 -5.68 14.16
N GLY A 28 8.48 -6.56 14.44
CA GLY A 28 9.89 -6.20 14.59
C GLY A 28 10.44 -5.54 13.33
N TRP A 29 10.15 -6.08 12.15
CA TRP A 29 10.53 -5.48 10.87
C TRP A 29 9.87 -4.13 10.63
N MET A 30 8.57 -4.00 10.93
CA MET A 30 7.85 -2.73 10.79
C MET A 30 8.40 -1.65 11.71
N LEU A 31 8.70 -1.99 12.97
CA LEU A 31 9.27 -1.06 13.94
C LEU A 31 10.75 -0.74 13.66
N ALA A 32 11.47 -1.63 12.98
CA ALA A 32 12.86 -1.38 12.59
C ALA A 32 12.99 -0.31 11.50
N ILE A 33 11.91 -0.01 10.76
CA ILE A 33 11.92 1.02 9.73
C ILE A 33 11.61 2.37 10.40
N PRO A 34 12.54 3.34 10.39
CA PRO A 34 12.24 4.68 10.87
C PRO A 34 11.10 5.29 10.06
N MET A 35 10.12 5.89 10.74
CA MET A 35 8.95 6.47 10.08
C MET A 35 9.33 7.50 9.00
N SER A 36 10.40 8.26 9.22
CA SER A 36 10.95 9.20 8.24
C SER A 36 11.39 8.52 6.94
N VAL A 37 12.04 7.36 7.04
CA VAL A 37 12.49 6.56 5.88
C VAL A 37 11.28 6.00 5.15
N ALA A 38 10.29 5.45 5.86
CA ALA A 38 9.05 4.96 5.26
C ALA A 38 8.33 6.07 4.45
N LYS A 39 8.16 7.26 5.06
CA LYS A 39 7.57 8.42 4.39
C LYS A 39 8.36 8.84 3.15
N GLY A 40 9.69 8.85 3.22
CA GLY A 40 10.56 9.15 2.09
C GLY A 40 10.37 8.18 0.92
N VAL A 41 10.29 6.88 1.21
CA VAL A 41 10.05 5.85 0.17
C VAL A 41 8.71 6.06 -0.52
N PHE A 42 7.64 6.36 0.24
CA PHE A 42 6.33 6.67 -0.34
C PHE A 42 6.35 7.91 -1.22
N ILE A 43 7.01 8.99 -0.80
CA ILE A 43 7.14 10.21 -1.60
C ILE A 43 7.87 9.91 -2.92
N VAL A 44 9.00 9.19 -2.88
CA VAL A 44 9.74 8.80 -4.09
C VAL A 44 8.88 7.96 -5.03
N TYR A 45 8.11 7.01 -4.48
CA TYR A 45 7.18 6.21 -5.25
C TYR A 45 6.15 7.06 -6.00
N PHE A 46 5.54 8.05 -5.34
CA PHE A 46 4.58 8.94 -5.99
C PHE A 46 5.23 9.86 -7.03
N LEU A 47 6.48 10.30 -6.81
CA LEU A 47 7.23 11.05 -7.82
C LEU A 47 7.51 10.21 -9.08
N LEU A 48 7.85 8.93 -8.92
CA LEU A 48 8.02 8.00 -10.04
C LEU A 48 6.71 7.81 -10.81
N LEU A 49 5.58 7.70 -10.11
CA LEU A 49 4.26 7.63 -10.76
C LEU A 49 3.93 8.91 -11.53
N ILE A 50 4.22 10.08 -10.97
CA ILE A 50 4.06 11.36 -11.67
C ILE A 50 4.89 11.37 -12.95
N TYR A 51 6.16 11.00 -12.86
CA TYR A 51 7.04 10.91 -14.03
C TYR A 51 6.49 9.95 -15.09
N TRP A 52 5.95 8.81 -14.67
CA TRP A 52 5.33 7.86 -15.59
C TRP A 52 4.08 8.43 -16.26
N ILE A 53 3.19 9.07 -15.51
CA ILE A 53 1.96 9.69 -16.02
C ILE A 53 2.26 10.79 -17.05
N ILE A 54 3.31 11.57 -16.82
CA ILE A 54 3.76 12.60 -17.78
C ILE A 54 4.23 11.95 -19.09
N LYS A 55 4.84 10.77 -19.02
CA LYS A 55 5.32 10.02 -20.19
C LYS A 55 4.25 9.18 -20.88
N LEU A 56 3.08 8.97 -20.28
CA LEU A 56 2.02 8.21 -20.91
C LEU A 56 1.49 8.92 -22.17
N PRO A 57 1.22 8.18 -23.26
CA PRO A 57 0.68 8.75 -24.48
C PRO A 57 -0.74 9.26 -24.24
N GLU A 58 -1.18 10.28 -25.00
CA GLU A 58 -2.44 10.99 -24.71
C GLU A 58 -3.67 10.09 -24.77
N ASN A 59 -3.68 9.11 -25.67
CA ASN A 59 -4.77 8.14 -25.83
C ASN A 59 -5.04 7.31 -24.56
N GLU A 60 -4.02 7.03 -23.74
CA GLU A 60 -4.15 6.27 -22.49
C GLU A 60 -4.65 7.13 -21.32
N VAL A 61 -4.59 8.45 -21.46
CA VAL A 61 -5.03 9.41 -20.44
C VAL A 61 -6.24 10.23 -20.90
N THR A 62 -6.87 9.85 -22.01
CA THR A 62 -8.12 10.42 -22.51
C THR A 62 -9.22 9.39 -22.45
N LEU A 63 -10.35 9.76 -21.84
CA LEU A 63 -11.56 8.96 -21.85
C LEU A 63 -12.60 9.61 -22.76
N SER A 64 -13.04 8.88 -23.78
CA SER A 64 -14.13 9.29 -24.67
C SER A 64 -15.44 8.72 -24.15
N LEU A 65 -16.40 9.59 -23.82
CA LEU A 65 -17.76 9.18 -23.46
C LEU A 65 -18.62 8.98 -24.69
N GLU A 66 -19.65 8.14 -24.58
CA GLU A 66 -20.62 7.85 -25.64
C GLU A 66 -21.31 9.11 -26.21
N GLY A 67 -21.34 10.22 -25.46
CA GLY A 67 -21.85 11.52 -25.90
C GLY A 67 -20.86 12.41 -26.67
N GLY A 68 -19.71 11.88 -27.11
CA GLY A 68 -18.70 12.63 -27.86
C GLY A 68 -17.80 13.55 -27.01
N LYS A 69 -17.98 13.55 -25.69
CA LYS A 69 -17.16 14.33 -24.75
C LYS A 69 -15.87 13.57 -24.43
N THR A 70 -14.73 14.23 -24.60
CA THR A 70 -13.42 13.71 -24.19
C THR A 70 -13.02 14.31 -22.83
N ILE A 71 -12.52 13.48 -21.92
CA ILE A 71 -12.00 13.89 -20.62
C ILE A 71 -10.52 13.54 -20.54
N HIS A 72 -9.68 14.54 -20.31
CA HIS A 72 -8.27 14.33 -20.02
C HIS A 72 -8.09 13.99 -18.54
N LEU A 73 -7.66 12.77 -18.23
CA LEU A 73 -7.46 12.23 -16.89
C LEU A 73 -6.13 12.69 -16.27
N ARG A 74 -5.14 13.04 -17.10
CA ARG A 74 -3.80 13.47 -16.68
C ARG A 74 -3.80 14.57 -15.60
N PRO A 75 -4.51 15.72 -15.75
CA PRO A 75 -4.50 16.77 -14.73
C PRO A 75 -5.07 16.31 -13.39
N TYR A 76 -6.10 15.46 -13.39
CA TYR A 76 -6.69 14.93 -12.16
C TYR A 76 -5.75 13.95 -11.44
N ALA A 77 -5.10 13.05 -12.19
CA ALA A 77 -4.12 12.13 -11.64
C ALA A 77 -2.90 12.87 -11.04
N LEU A 78 -2.36 13.86 -11.75
CA LEU A 78 -1.25 14.69 -11.27
C LEU A 78 -1.62 15.46 -10.01
N THR A 79 -2.83 16.06 -9.97
CA THR A 79 -3.30 16.82 -8.81
C THR A 79 -3.45 15.90 -7.59
N SER A 80 -4.05 14.73 -7.77
CA SER A 80 -4.20 13.73 -6.70
C SER A 80 -2.85 13.31 -6.13
N LEU A 81 -1.89 12.95 -6.98
CA LEU A 81 -0.55 12.55 -6.53
C LEU A 81 0.21 13.69 -5.86
N ALA A 82 0.08 14.92 -6.34
CA ALA A 82 0.68 16.09 -5.70
C ALA A 82 0.12 16.33 -4.30
N ILE A 83 -1.20 16.22 -4.11
CA ILE A 83 -1.84 16.36 -2.79
C ILE A 83 -1.34 15.26 -1.84
N ILE A 84 -1.24 14.01 -2.30
CA ILE A 84 -0.72 12.92 -1.49
C ILE A 84 0.72 13.21 -1.02
N ILE A 85 1.59 13.68 -1.92
CA ILE A 85 2.96 14.06 -1.56
C ILE A 85 2.97 15.15 -0.47
N VAL A 86 2.12 16.18 -0.61
CA VAL A 86 1.99 17.25 0.41
C VAL A 86 1.57 16.68 1.76
N ILE A 87 0.61 15.75 1.79
CA ILE A 87 0.18 15.08 3.02
C ILE A 87 1.36 14.39 3.69
N TYR A 88 2.14 13.60 2.95
CA TYR A 88 3.32 12.91 3.48
C TYR A 88 4.45 13.86 3.90
N LEU A 89 4.53 15.07 3.37
CA LEU A 89 5.51 16.06 3.83
C LEU A 89 5.10 16.71 5.16
N VAL A 90 3.80 16.91 5.39
CA VAL A 90 3.28 17.61 6.57
C VAL A 90 3.00 16.67 7.74
N PHE A 91 2.41 15.50 7.49
CA PHE A 91 1.99 14.52 8.49
C PHE A 91 2.88 13.28 8.41
#